data_AF-A3YE81-F1
#
_entry.id   AF-A3YE81-F1
#
_cell.length_a   1.000
_cell.length_b   1.000
_cell.length_c   1.000
_cell.angle_alpha   90.00
_cell.angle_beta   90.00
_cell.angle_gamma   90.00
#
_symmetry.space_group_name_H-M   'P 1'
#
loop_
_entity.id
_entity.type
_entity.pdbx_description
1 polymer ?
#
loop_
_entity_poly.entity_id
_entity_poly.type
_entity_poly.pdbx_seq_one_letter_code
_entity_poly.pdbx_strand_id
1 'polypeptide(L)'
;MDFSIVLVGLSLYILIWEKLPDWGTWFNYLIERLPAPLAYLYQAWRCPYCFGFWVALLLHYLTGSHTVLELHNMADEFGVLGQSLAIFLDALAAALLIMLGKLSLSAISGPAIVGYEKTLAFKQAKD
;
A
#
# COMPACT_ATOMS: atom_id res chain seq x y z
N MET A 1 -9.31 -13.97 -8.43
CA MET A 1 -8.44 -13.18 -7.53
C MET A 1 -7.85 -12.07 -8.36
N ASP A 2 -8.20 -10.82 -8.07
CA ASP A 2 -7.70 -9.65 -8.78
C ASP A 2 -6.69 -8.90 -7.89
N PHE A 3 -5.45 -8.82 -8.35
CA PHE A 3 -4.39 -8.13 -7.62
C PHE A 3 -4.31 -6.63 -7.94
N SER A 4 -5.19 -6.11 -8.80
CA SER A 4 -5.18 -4.71 -9.20
C SER A 4 -5.34 -3.78 -7.99
N ILE A 5 -6.25 -4.08 -7.06
CA ILE A 5 -6.42 -3.30 -5.81
C ILE A 5 -5.13 -3.29 -5.01
N VAL A 6 -4.48 -4.45 -4.87
CA VAL A 6 -3.24 -4.58 -4.10
C VAL A 6 -2.11 -3.79 -4.73
N LEU A 7 -1.94 -3.89 -6.06
CA LEU A 7 -0.88 -3.19 -6.78
C LEU A 7 -1.07 -1.67 -6.79
N VAL A 8 -2.29 -1.21 -7.03
CA VAL A 8 -2.62 0.22 -6.99
C VAL A 8 -2.53 0.75 -5.56
N GLY A 9 -3.04 0.02 -4.58
CA GLY A 9 -2.94 0.38 -3.16
C GLY A 9 -1.48 0.47 -2.69
N LEU A 10 -0.64 -0.49 -3.09
CA LEU A 10 0.79 -0.47 -2.78
C LEU A 10 1.50 0.70 -3.46
N SER A 11 1.19 0.99 -4.73
CA SER A 11 1.82 2.11 -5.44
C SER A 11 1.43 3.46 -4.83
N LEU A 12 0.17 3.63 -4.43
CA LEU A 12 -0.30 4.80 -3.69
C LEU A 12 0.41 4.93 -2.33
N TYR A 13 0.59 3.82 -1.61
CA TYR A 13 1.32 3.84 -0.34
C TYR A 13 2.77 4.30 -0.54
N ILE A 14 3.48 3.73 -1.52
CA ILE A 14 4.86 4.12 -1.83
C ILE A 14 4.92 5.59 -2.24
N LEU A 15 3.98 6.05 -3.09
CA LEU A 15 3.94 7.43 -3.55
C LEU A 15 3.76 8.39 -2.37
N ILE A 16 2.77 8.18 -1.51
CA ILE A 16 2.40 9.13 -0.44
C ILE A 16 3.39 9.13 0.72
N TRP A 17 3.91 7.96 1.12
CA TRP A 17 4.74 7.86 2.32
C TRP A 17 6.25 7.75 2.04
N GLU A 18 6.65 7.29 0.86
CA GLU A 18 8.07 7.09 0.51
C GLU A 18 8.59 8.00 -0.59
N LYS A 19 7.76 8.53 -1.51
CA LYS A 19 8.25 9.35 -2.63
C LYS A 19 7.87 10.83 -2.55
N LEU A 20 6.62 11.16 -2.24
CA LEU A 20 6.16 12.54 -2.12
C LEU A 20 6.94 13.36 -1.08
N PRO A 21 7.34 12.83 0.09
CA PRO A 21 8.19 13.55 1.04
C PRO A 21 9.56 13.93 0.46
N ASP A 22 10.09 13.15 -0.48
CA ASP A 22 11.41 13.35 -1.10
C ASP A 22 11.34 14.22 -2.37
N TRP A 23 10.18 14.34 -3.01
CA TRP A 23 10.00 15.08 -4.28
C TRP A 23 10.04 16.61 -4.15
N GLY A 24 10.09 17.16 -2.93
CA GLY A 24 10.32 18.59 -2.72
C GLY A 24 9.72 19.13 -1.42
N THR A 25 10.08 20.36 -1.06
CA THR A 25 9.66 21.00 0.20
C THR A 25 8.17 21.37 0.24
N TRP A 26 7.50 21.46 -0.91
CA TRP A 26 6.08 21.85 -0.99
C TRP A 26 5.14 20.85 -0.29
N PHE A 27 5.42 19.54 -0.40
CA PHE A 27 4.58 18.51 0.22
C PHE A 27 4.76 18.53 1.74
N ASN A 28 6.00 18.65 2.20
CA ASN A 28 6.30 18.77 3.63
C ASN A 28 5.66 20.04 4.22
N TYR A 29 5.70 21.17 3.49
CA TYR A 29 5.01 22.39 3.89
C TYR A 29 3.48 22.23 3.99
N LEU A 30 2.88 21.46 3.08
CA LEU A 30 1.44 21.15 3.13
C LEU A 30 1.10 20.33 4.38
N ILE A 31 1.90 19.31 4.69
CA ILE A 31 1.72 18.46 5.87
C ILE A 31 1.90 19.26 7.17
N GLU A 32 2.84 20.19 7.23
CA GLU A 32 3.04 21.07 8.39
C GLU A 32 1.86 22.01 8.64
N ARG A 33 1.11 22.35 7.58
CA ARG A 33 -0.04 23.27 7.65
C ARG A 33 -1.39 22.55 7.76
N LEU A 34 -1.38 21.21 7.85
CA LEU A 34 -2.60 20.43 8.04
C LEU A 34 -3.20 20.72 9.44
N PRO A 35 -4.53 20.85 9.55
CA PRO A 35 -5.18 20.95 10.85
C PRO A 35 -4.98 19.64 11.65
N ALA A 36 -4.93 19.77 12.98
CA ALA A 36 -4.60 18.68 13.91
C ALA A 36 -5.22 17.29 13.60
N PRO A 37 -6.52 17.15 13.28
CA PRO A 37 -7.10 15.82 13.01
C PRO A 37 -6.54 15.17 11.74
N LEU A 38 -6.30 15.96 10.69
CA LEU A 38 -5.75 15.48 9.42
C LEU A 38 -4.27 15.12 9.57
N ALA A 39 -3.52 15.92 10.33
CA ALA A 39 -2.12 15.62 10.64
C ALA A 39 -1.99 14.30 11.42
N TYR A 40 -2.88 14.07 12.40
CA TYR A 40 -2.95 12.81 13.11
C TYR A 40 -3.26 11.64 12.18
N LEU A 41 -4.25 11.78 11.29
CA LEU A 41 -4.64 10.72 10.36
C LEU A 41 -3.49 10.35 9.41
N TYR A 42 -2.78 11.36 8.88
CA TYR A 42 -1.60 11.15 8.03
C TYR A 42 -0.49 10.35 8.75
N GLN A 43 -0.23 10.66 10.03
CA GLN A 43 0.75 9.94 10.84
C GLN A 43 0.28 8.52 11.19
N ALA A 44 -0.99 8.37 11.60
CA ALA A 44 -1.58 7.09 11.98
C ALA A 44 -1.65 6.12 10.78
N TRP A 45 -1.87 6.62 9.57
CA TRP A 45 -1.94 5.80 8.35
C TRP A 45 -0.58 5.50 7.73
N ARG A 46 0.53 5.88 8.39
CA ARG A 46 1.88 5.52 7.94
C ARG A 46 2.18 4.02 8.02
N CYS A 47 1.35 3.22 8.69
CA CYS A 47 1.41 1.77 8.58
C CYS A 47 0.78 1.27 7.27
N PRO A 48 1.49 0.44 6.47
CA PRO A 48 1.01 -0.03 5.16
C PRO A 48 -0.27 -0.86 5.27
N TYR A 49 -0.45 -1.59 6.37
CA TYR A 49 -1.71 -2.30 6.64
C TYR A 49 -2.87 -1.33 6.90
N CYS A 50 -2.66 -0.31 7.73
CA CYS A 50 -3.71 0.63 8.12
C CYS A 50 -4.19 1.48 6.94
N PHE A 51 -3.25 2.03 6.17
CA PHE A 51 -3.59 2.69 4.91
C PHE A 51 -4.17 1.72 3.89
N GLY A 52 -3.56 0.52 3.78
CA GLY A 52 -3.98 -0.55 2.87
C GLY A 52 -5.45 -0.91 3.02
N PHE A 53 -5.96 -0.96 4.25
CA PHE A 53 -7.38 -1.24 4.52
C PHE A 53 -8.29 -0.16 3.93
N TRP A 54 -8.03 1.12 4.24
CA TRP A 54 -8.86 2.23 3.78
C TRP A 54 -8.78 2.44 2.28
N VAL A 55 -7.59 2.32 1.70
CA VAL A 55 -7.42 2.45 0.24
C VAL A 55 -8.06 1.28 -0.50
N ALA A 56 -8.01 0.06 0.04
CA ALA A 56 -8.68 -1.09 -0.57
C ALA A 56 -10.20 -0.94 -0.56
N LEU A 57 -10.80 -0.45 0.54
CA LEU A 57 -12.22 -0.11 0.58
C LEU A 57 -12.59 0.96 -0.44
N LEU A 58 -11.79 2.03 -0.52
CA LEU A 58 -12.01 3.11 -1.48
C LEU A 58 -11.92 2.61 -2.92
N LEU A 59 -10.89 1.83 -3.24
CA LEU A 59 -10.71 1.25 -4.57
C LEU A 59 -11.86 0.30 -4.90
N HIS A 60 -12.24 -0.61 -4.00
CA HIS A 60 -13.41 -1.46 -4.17
C HIS A 60 -14.67 -0.65 -4.50
N TYR A 61 -14.94 0.43 -3.76
CA TYR A 61 -16.09 1.30 -4.01
C TYR A 61 -16.03 2.01 -5.38
N LEU A 62 -14.84 2.45 -5.80
CA LEU A 62 -14.65 3.19 -7.05
C LEU A 62 -14.66 2.29 -8.30
N THR A 63 -14.10 1.09 -8.21
CA THR A 63 -13.89 0.20 -9.36
C THR A 63 -14.85 -0.98 -9.39
N GLY A 64 -15.48 -1.32 -8.27
CA GLY A 64 -16.23 -2.56 -8.11
C GLY A 64 -15.38 -3.82 -8.15
N SER A 65 -14.05 -3.71 -8.06
CA SER A 65 -13.16 -4.89 -8.09
C SER A 65 -13.00 -5.51 -6.69
N HIS A 66 -12.60 -6.78 -6.64
CA HIS A 66 -12.47 -7.54 -5.40
C HIS A 66 -11.18 -8.35 -5.42
N THR A 67 -10.50 -8.43 -4.29
CA THR A 67 -9.24 -9.18 -4.19
C THR A 67 -9.53 -10.68 -4.17
N VAL A 68 -10.46 -11.12 -3.31
CA VAL A 68 -10.85 -12.51 -3.08
C VAL A 68 -12.29 -12.72 -3.58
N LEU A 69 -12.42 -13.41 -4.72
CA LEU A 69 -13.71 -13.64 -5.37
C LEU A 69 -14.66 -14.49 -4.50
N GLU A 70 -14.14 -15.46 -3.75
CA GLU A 70 -15.00 -16.34 -2.93
C GLU A 70 -15.71 -15.61 -1.80
N LEU A 71 -15.14 -14.53 -1.27
CA LEU A 71 -15.82 -13.68 -0.29
C LEU A 71 -17.03 -12.98 -0.91
N HIS A 72 -16.92 -12.59 -2.18
CA HIS A 72 -18.03 -11.99 -2.90
C HIS A 72 -19.14 -13.01 -3.18
N ASN A 73 -18.80 -14.24 -3.56
CA ASN A 73 -19.78 -15.31 -3.76
C ASN A 73 -20.56 -15.63 -2.46
N MET A 74 -19.89 -15.57 -1.30
CA MET A 74 -20.55 -15.74 0.01
C MET A 74 -21.55 -14.61 0.31
N ALA A 75 -21.32 -13.40 -0.21
CA ALA A 75 -22.21 -12.26 0.03
C ALA A 75 -23.62 -12.50 -0.52
N ASP A 76 -23.73 -13.16 -1.66
CA ASP A 76 -25.01 -13.42 -2.34
C ASP A 76 -25.94 -14.32 -1.51
N GLU A 77 -25.38 -15.19 -0.65
CA GLU A 77 -26.16 -16.09 0.21
C GLU A 77 -26.73 -15.38 1.45
N PHE A 78 -26.07 -14.33 1.95
CA PHE A 78 -26.41 -13.66 3.22
C PHE A 78 -27.01 -12.25 3.04
N GLY A 79 -27.27 -11.83 1.80
CA GLY A 79 -27.87 -10.54 1.47
C GLY A 79 -26.99 -9.34 1.88
N VAL A 80 -27.62 -8.20 2.22
CA VAL A 80 -26.92 -6.91 2.44
C VAL A 80 -25.87 -6.98 3.57
N LEU A 81 -26.14 -7.75 4.63
CA LEU A 81 -25.17 -7.97 5.71
C LEU A 81 -23.98 -8.81 5.24
N GLY A 82 -24.24 -9.83 4.42
CA GLY A 82 -23.21 -10.64 3.77
C GLY A 82 -22.30 -9.80 2.88
N GLN A 83 -22.88 -8.89 2.11
CA GLN A 83 -22.14 -7.99 1.22
C GLN A 83 -21.23 -7.02 1.98
N SER A 84 -21.74 -6.40 3.03
CA SER A 84 -20.93 -5.49 3.86
C SER A 84 -19.76 -6.22 4.54
N LEU A 85 -20.02 -7.44 5.03
CA LEU A 85 -19.00 -8.28 5.65
C LEU A 85 -17.95 -8.75 4.63
N ALA A 86 -18.37 -9.15 3.43
CA ALA A 86 -17.49 -9.58 2.36
C ALA A 86 -16.52 -8.47 1.95
N ILE A 87 -17.02 -7.24 1.76
CA ILE A 87 -16.20 -6.08 1.40
C ILE A 87 -15.19 -5.76 2.51
N PHE A 88 -15.63 -5.81 3.77
CA PHE A 88 -14.74 -5.58 4.91
C PHE A 88 -13.62 -6.62 4.99
N LEU A 89 -13.95 -7.91 4.86
CA LEU A 89 -12.99 -9.00 4.88
C LEU A 89 -12.05 -8.96 3.66
N ASP A 90 -12.55 -8.59 2.49
CA ASP A 90 -11.74 -8.43 1.27
C ASP A 90 -10.70 -7.31 1.46
N ALA A 91 -11.12 -6.16 2.01
CA ALA A 91 -10.22 -5.07 2.31
C ALA A 91 -9.14 -5.44 3.34
N LEU A 92 -9.46 -6.28 4.34
CA LEU A 92 -8.48 -6.80 5.28
C LEU A 92 -7.45 -7.72 4.60
N ALA A 93 -7.90 -8.57 3.67
CA ALA A 93 -7.01 -9.43 2.88
C ALA A 93 -6.10 -8.59 1.96
N ALA A 94 -6.66 -7.59 1.28
CA ALA A 94 -5.91 -6.66 0.44
C ALA A 94 -4.86 -5.88 1.26
N ALA A 95 -5.22 -5.38 2.44
CA ALA A 95 -4.32 -4.68 3.34
C ALA A 95 -3.13 -5.54 3.77
N LEU A 96 -3.38 -6.83 4.07
CA LEU A 96 -2.33 -7.79 4.40
C LEU A 96 -1.36 -7.97 3.21
N LEU A 97 -1.89 -8.11 1.99
CA LEU A 97 -1.09 -8.27 0.78
C LEU A 97 -0.29 -7.00 0.45
N ILE A 98 -0.85 -5.81 0.67
CA ILE A 98 -0.13 -4.53 0.52
C ILE A 98 1.03 -4.46 1.52
N MET A 99 0.78 -4.80 2.79
CA MET A 99 1.84 -4.85 3.81
C MET A 99 2.93 -5.86 3.44
N LEU A 100 2.55 -7.04 2.97
CA LEU A 100 3.47 -8.06 2.50
C LEU A 100 4.31 -7.54 1.33
N GLY A 101 3.67 -6.94 0.32
CA GLY A 101 4.37 -6.35 -0.82
C GLY A 101 5.38 -5.28 -0.42
N LYS A 102 4.99 -4.37 0.49
CA LYS A 102 5.91 -3.35 1.05
C LYS A 102 7.10 -4.01 1.76
N LEU A 103 6.84 -5.00 2.60
CA LEU A 103 7.89 -5.70 3.35
C LEU A 103 8.84 -6.44 2.39
N SER A 104 8.31 -7.11 1.37
CA SER A 104 9.10 -7.77 0.32
C SER A 104 9.99 -6.78 -0.42
N LEU A 105 9.46 -5.62 -0.84
CA LEU A 105 10.27 -4.57 -1.48
C LEU A 105 11.39 -4.06 -0.56
N SER A 106 11.09 -3.87 0.72
CA SER A 106 12.08 -3.44 1.73
C SER A 106 13.14 -4.52 1.99
N ALA A 107 12.75 -5.80 1.97
CA ALA A 107 13.66 -6.91 2.18
C ALA A 107 14.61 -7.12 0.99
N ILE A 108 14.14 -6.86 -0.24
CA ILE A 108 14.94 -6.99 -1.46
C ILE A 108 15.86 -5.78 -1.68
N SER A 109 15.50 -4.59 -1.22
CA SER A 109 16.31 -3.38 -1.44
C SER A 109 17.70 -3.45 -0.79
N GLY A 110 17.81 -4.04 0.41
CA GLY A 110 19.08 -4.25 1.09
C GLY A 110 20.12 -5.04 0.28
N PRO A 111 19.85 -6.31 -0.07
CA PRO A 111 20.76 -7.12 -0.87
C PRO A 111 20.99 -6.53 -2.28
N ALA A 112 20.01 -5.83 -2.86
CA ALA A 112 20.17 -5.16 -4.15
C ALA A 112 21.24 -4.05 -4.10
N ILE A 113 21.23 -3.23 -3.05
CA ILE A 113 22.23 -2.15 -2.85
C ILE A 113 23.62 -2.77 -2.67
N VAL A 114 23.77 -3.78 -1.81
CA VAL A 114 25.06 -4.45 -1.57
C VAL A 114 25.59 -5.11 -2.85
N GLY A 115 24.73 -5.75 -3.64
CA GLY A 115 25.12 -6.34 -4.92
C GLY A 115 25.62 -5.28 -5.92
N TYR A 116 24.95 -4.13 -5.98
CA TYR A 116 25.35 -3.00 -6.82
C TYR A 116 26.71 -2.42 -6.41
N GLU A 117 26.91 -2.14 -5.12
CA GLU A 117 28.18 -1.63 -4.57
C GLU A 117 29.35 -2.59 -4.86
N LYS A 118 29.17 -3.90 -4.66
CA LYS A 118 30.19 -4.90 -4.96
C LYS A 118 30.54 -4.95 -6.45
N THR A 119 29.53 -4.81 -7.32
CA THR A 119 29.73 -4.79 -8.77
C THR A 119 30.51 -3.55 -9.21
N LEU A 120 30.22 -2.39 -8.62
CA LEU A 120 30.98 -1.16 -8.84
C LEU A 120 32.44 -1.30 -8.39
N ALA A 121 32.67 -1.81 -7.17
CA ALA A 121 34.01 -2.03 -6.63
C ALA A 121 34.83 -2.99 -7.52
N PHE A 122 34.22 -4.05 -8.04
CA PHE A 122 34.88 -4.97 -8.96
C PHE A 122 35.29 -4.30 -10.28
N LYS A 123 34.43 -3.42 -10.83
CA LYS A 123 34.76 -2.67 -12.05
C LYS A 123 35.89 -1.68 -11.82
N GLN A 124 35.85 -0.93 -10.71
CA GLN A 124 36.87 0.06 -10.36
C GLN A 124 38.23 -0.55 -10.01
N ALA A 125 38.27 -1.77 -9.47
CA ALA A 125 39.51 -2.48 -9.17
C ALA A 125 40.20 -3.12 -10.40
N LYS A 126 39.54 -3.07 -11.57
CA LYS A 126 40.04 -3.64 -12.83
C LYS A 126 40.67 -2.59 -13.76
N ASP A 127 40.44 -1.31 -13.46
CA ASP A 127 41.10 -0.14 -14.09
C ASP A 127 42.31 0.30 -13.26
#